data_AF-A0A4Q6BT43-F1
#
_entry.id   AF-A0A4Q6BT43-F1
#
_cell.length_a   1.000
_cell.length_b   1.000
_cell.length_c   1.000
_cell.angle_alpha   90.00
_cell.angle_beta   90.00
_cell.angle_gamma   90.00
#
_symmetry.space_group_name_H-M   'P 1'
#
loop_
_entity.id
_entity.type
_entity.pdbx_description
1 polymer ?
#
loop_
_entity_poly.entity_id
_entity_poly.type
_entity_poly.pdbx_seq_one_letter_code
_entity_poly.pdbx_strand_id
1 'polypeptide(L)'
;MNSNLKQRIQVAVPGVLVLLGLILFAGTFGAVIISAVISVLMIYEFSGIVFSLADRTEKRNLLMGLAWFLSFSIFWVPSTEFGILVAFFLLLTTYFLYTSERFHAEELRTHFIEFMASFFGLFYLGFLPTFLIGLRQSAQGKHWTVLFFLLVWAMDTGGYF
;
A
#
# COMPACT_ATOMS: atom_id res chain seq x y z
N MET A 1 -14.98 7.32 32.55
CA MET A 1 -14.84 6.95 31.13
C MET A 1 -13.75 5.89 31.04
N ASN A 2 -14.03 4.73 30.45
CA ASN A 2 -13.07 3.61 30.36
C ASN A 2 -11.77 4.12 29.68
N SER A 3 -10.61 3.95 30.32
CA SER A 3 -9.34 4.54 29.87
C SER A 3 -9.02 4.15 28.42
N ASN A 4 -9.37 2.92 28.04
CA ASN A 4 -9.24 2.40 26.68
C ASN A 4 -10.13 3.15 25.67
N LEU A 5 -11.38 3.45 26.05
CA LEU A 5 -12.31 4.22 25.19
C LEU A 5 -11.78 5.63 24.93
N LYS A 6 -11.24 6.30 25.96
CA LYS A 6 -10.63 7.62 25.82
C LYS A 6 -9.47 7.60 24.84
N GLN A 7 -8.58 6.61 24.96
CA GLN A 7 -7.43 6.44 24.07
C GLN A 7 -7.86 6.21 22.61
N ARG A 8 -8.85 5.35 22.36
CA ARG A 8 -9.37 5.09 21.01
C ARG A 8 -9.88 6.37 20.35
N ILE A 9 -10.68 7.16 21.08
CA ILE A 9 -11.23 8.43 20.58
C ILE A 9 -10.09 9.43 20.31
N GLN A 10 -9.11 9.51 21.21
CA GLN A 10 -7.96 10.41 21.09
C GLN A 10 -7.07 10.12 19.88
N VAL A 11 -7.03 8.88 19.39
CA VAL A 11 -6.30 8.53 18.16
C VAL A 11 -7.20 8.68 16.93
N ALA A 12 -8.47 8.25 17.03
CA ALA A 12 -9.40 8.27 15.90
C ALA A 12 -9.72 9.69 15.42
N VAL A 13 -10.05 10.62 16.33
CA VAL A 13 -10.45 11.98 15.95
C VAL A 13 -9.35 12.73 15.20
N PRO A 14 -8.09 12.81 15.70
CA PRO A 14 -7.01 13.43 14.94
C PRO A 14 -6.71 12.70 13.64
N GLY A 15 -6.75 11.36 13.62
CA GLY A 15 -6.52 10.57 12.40
C GLY A 15 -7.50 10.93 11.28
N VAL A 16 -8.80 11.01 11.61
CA VAL A 16 -9.84 11.42 10.65
C VAL A 16 -9.63 12.86 10.20
N LEU A 17 -9.30 13.78 11.12
CA LEU A 17 -9.05 15.19 10.78
C LEU A 17 -7.85 15.35 9.84
N VAL A 18 -6.75 14.63 10.09
CA VAL A 18 -5.57 14.64 9.23
C VAL A 18 -5.92 14.07 7.84
N LEU A 19 -6.63 12.94 7.78
CA LEU A 19 -7.06 12.34 6.52
C LEU A 19 -7.94 13.30 5.71
N LEU A 20 -8.95 13.91 6.35
CA LEU A 20 -9.82 14.90 5.71
C LEU A 20 -9.02 16.13 5.26
N GLY A 21 -8.07 16.60 6.06
CA GLY A 21 -7.19 17.71 5.72
C GLY A 21 -6.40 17.44 4.43
N LEU A 22 -5.80 16.24 4.33
CA LEU A 22 -5.06 15.81 3.14
C LEU A 22 -5.97 15.69 1.91
N ILE A 23 -7.17 15.12 2.05
CA ILE A 23 -8.13 14.95 0.95
C ILE A 23 -8.65 16.30 0.45
N LEU A 24 -8.99 17.22 1.36
CA LEU A 24 -9.69 18.45 1.01
C LEU A 24 -8.74 19.55 0.53
N PHE A 25 -7.56 19.67 1.14
CA PHE A 25 -6.67 20.82 0.96
C PHE A 25 -5.34 20.50 0.28
N ALA A 26 -4.78 19.30 0.43
CA ALA A 26 -3.43 19.00 -0.08
C ALA A 26 -3.38 18.57 -1.56
N GLY A 27 -4.50 18.66 -2.29
CA GLY A 27 -4.53 18.40 -3.73
C GLY A 27 -4.12 16.96 -4.09
N THR A 28 -3.43 16.81 -5.22
CA THR A 28 -2.86 15.51 -5.65
C THR A 28 -1.78 15.02 -4.69
N PHE A 29 -1.00 15.93 -4.12
CA PHE A 29 0.05 15.57 -3.17
C PHE A 29 -0.51 14.88 -1.91
N GLY A 30 -1.69 15.33 -1.43
CA GLY A 30 -2.43 14.64 -0.37
C GLY A 30 -2.77 13.19 -0.73
N ALA A 31 -3.25 12.95 -1.95
CA ALA A 31 -3.54 11.59 -2.43
C ALA A 31 -2.29 10.71 -2.50
N VAL A 32 -1.14 11.28 -2.89
CA VAL A 32 0.15 10.57 -2.92
C VAL A 32 0.57 10.15 -1.52
N ILE A 33 0.53 11.07 -0.55
CA ILE A 33 0.88 10.77 0.84
C ILE A 33 -0.04 9.68 1.40
N ILE A 34 -1.36 9.82 1.22
CA ILE A 34 -2.33 8.82 1.68
C ILE A 34 -2.02 7.45 1.08
N SER A 35 -1.84 7.40 -0.24
CA SER A 35 -1.56 6.13 -0.96
C SER A 35 -0.26 5.51 -0.48
N ALA A 36 0.82 6.29 -0.35
CA ALA A 36 2.12 5.82 0.08
C ALA A 36 2.09 5.29 1.52
N VAL A 37 1.52 6.05 2.46
CA VAL A 37 1.46 5.67 3.87
C VAL A 37 0.59 4.43 4.06
N ILE A 38 -0.61 4.40 3.47
CA ILE A 38 -1.51 3.24 3.59
C ILE A 38 -0.85 2.00 2.96
N SER A 39 -0.23 2.13 1.79
CA SER A 39 0.46 1.01 1.14
C SER A 39 1.60 0.45 1.99
N VAL A 40 2.44 1.33 2.55
CA VAL A 40 3.55 0.93 3.41
C VAL A 40 3.06 0.23 4.68
N LEU A 41 2.02 0.75 5.33
CA LEU A 41 1.43 0.14 6.52
C LEU A 41 0.81 -1.23 6.20
N MET A 42 0.05 -1.34 5.11
CA MET A 42 -0.55 -2.61 4.69
C MET A 42 0.52 -3.65 4.35
N ILE A 43 1.59 -3.27 3.65
CA ILE A 43 2.71 -4.16 3.34
C ILE A 43 3.47 -4.57 4.60
N TYR A 44 3.66 -3.66 5.56
CA TYR A 44 4.29 -3.97 6.83
C TYR A 44 3.54 -5.09 7.58
N GLU A 45 2.22 -4.98 7.70
CA GLU A 45 1.38 -6.01 8.33
C GLU A 45 1.36 -7.30 7.51
N PHE A 46 1.10 -7.19 6.19
CA PHE A 46 1.06 -8.33 5.27
C PHE A 46 2.33 -9.18 5.31
N SER A 47 3.49 -8.54 5.24
CA SER A 47 4.78 -9.23 5.28
C SER A 47 5.05 -9.94 6.62
N GLY A 48 4.51 -9.43 7.73
CA GLY A 48 4.57 -10.09 9.04
C GLY A 48 3.75 -11.38 9.12
N ILE A 49 2.73 -11.52 8.27
CA ILE A 49 1.86 -12.69 8.17
C ILE A 49 2.43 -13.70 7.18
N VAL A 50 2.93 -13.22 6.03
CA VAL A 50 3.30 -14.06 4.89
C VAL A 50 4.74 -14.58 4.95
N PHE A 51 5.69 -13.76 5.40
CA PHE A 51 7.11 -14.14 5.36
C PHE A 51 7.53 -14.91 6.61
N SER A 52 8.04 -16.11 6.36
CA SER A 52 8.42 -17.11 7.36
C SER A 52 9.93 -17.39 7.39
N LEU A 53 10.62 -17.13 6.28
CA LEU A 53 12.06 -17.37 6.15
C LEU A 53 12.92 -16.33 6.90
N ALA A 54 14.20 -16.66 7.10
CA ALA A 54 15.14 -15.85 7.88
C ALA A 54 15.34 -14.42 7.34
N ASP A 55 15.18 -14.22 6.02
CA ASP A 55 15.33 -12.94 5.33
C ASP A 55 14.04 -12.09 5.28
N ARG A 56 12.99 -12.46 6.03
CA ARG A 56 11.69 -11.74 6.06
C ARG A 56 11.80 -10.23 6.22
N THR A 57 12.75 -9.75 7.04
CA THR A 57 12.95 -8.32 7.29
C THR A 57 13.48 -7.61 6.05
N GLU A 58 14.37 -8.26 5.29
CA GLU A 58 14.94 -7.75 4.05
C GLU A 58 13.84 -7.62 2.98
N LYS A 59 13.06 -8.69 2.77
CA LYS A 59 11.90 -8.72 1.86
C LYS A 59 10.86 -7.67 2.21
N ARG A 60 10.52 -7.52 3.49
CA ARG A 60 9.59 -6.49 3.97
C ARG A 60 10.08 -5.09 3.62
N ASN A 61 11.33 -4.78 3.93
CA ASN A 61 11.90 -3.46 3.68
C ASN A 61 11.96 -3.16 2.17
N LEU A 62 12.31 -4.17 1.35
CA LEU A 62 12.25 -4.07 -0.10
C LEU A 62 10.83 -3.71 -0.56
N LEU A 63 9.81 -4.45 -0.14
CA LEU A 63 8.42 -4.19 -0.54
C LEU A 63 7.92 -2.82 -0.09
N MET A 64 8.23 -2.39 1.13
CA MET A 64 7.89 -1.06 1.63
C MET A 64 8.56 0.03 0.78
N GLY A 65 9.83 -0.15 0.42
CA GLY A 65 10.56 0.75 -0.46
C GLY A 65 9.95 0.83 -1.85
N LEU A 66 9.54 -0.30 -2.43
CA LEU A 66 8.88 -0.36 -3.73
C LEU A 66 7.51 0.33 -3.70
N ALA A 67 6.69 0.11 -2.68
CA ALA A 67 5.39 0.77 -2.56
C ALA A 67 5.51 2.29 -2.38
N TRP A 68 6.50 2.73 -1.60
CA TRP A 68 6.82 4.15 -1.48
C TRP A 68 7.26 4.73 -2.83
N PHE A 69 8.22 4.10 -3.49
CA PHE A 69 8.72 4.54 -4.80
C PHE A 69 7.62 4.59 -5.85
N LEU A 70 6.73 3.59 -5.89
CA LEU A 70 5.60 3.51 -6.81
C LEU A 70 4.67 4.72 -6.67
N SER A 71 4.26 5.03 -5.44
CA SER A 71 3.33 6.12 -5.15
C SER A 71 3.88 7.47 -5.63
N PHE A 72 5.17 7.72 -5.41
CA PHE A 72 5.81 8.95 -5.87
C PHE A 72 6.12 8.94 -7.37
N SER A 73 6.46 7.80 -7.95
CA SER A 73 6.77 7.71 -9.38
C SER A 73 5.55 8.02 -10.25
N ILE A 74 4.37 7.49 -9.87
CA ILE A 74 3.11 7.76 -10.57
C ILE A 74 2.73 9.25 -10.48
N PHE A 75 3.08 9.91 -9.38
CA PHE A 75 2.88 11.34 -9.24
C PHE A 75 3.73 12.16 -10.22
N TRP A 76 5.01 11.81 -10.39
CA TRP A 76 5.93 12.54 -11.26
C TRP A 76 5.76 12.21 -12.74
N VAL A 77 5.43 10.97 -13.06
CA VAL A 77 5.30 10.48 -14.44
C VAL A 77 3.97 9.72 -14.58
N PRO A 78 2.84 10.43 -14.73
CA PRO A 78 1.53 9.80 -14.92
C PRO A 78 1.53 8.88 -16.14
N SER A 79 0.65 7.86 -16.17
CA SER A 79 0.52 6.90 -17.29
C SER A 79 1.70 5.91 -17.43
N THR A 80 2.57 5.80 -16.42
CA THR A 80 3.67 4.81 -16.39
C THR A 80 3.43 3.64 -15.46
N GLU A 81 2.21 3.52 -14.92
CA GLU A 81 1.84 2.60 -13.84
C GLU A 81 2.19 1.14 -14.22
N PHE A 82 1.79 0.71 -15.41
CA PHE A 82 2.07 -0.65 -15.89
C PHE A 82 3.56 -0.88 -16.18
N GLY A 83 4.28 0.13 -16.67
CA GLY A 83 5.72 0.05 -16.91
C GLY A 83 6.49 -0.16 -15.60
N ILE A 84 6.11 0.58 -14.55
CA ILE A 84 6.70 0.41 -13.21
C ILE A 84 6.36 -0.96 -12.64
N LEU A 85 5.13 -1.45 -12.83
CA LEU A 85 4.73 -2.78 -12.36
C LEU A 85 5.55 -3.90 -13.01
N VAL A 86 5.80 -3.81 -14.32
CA VAL A 86 6.70 -4.76 -15.03
C VAL A 86 8.13 -4.64 -14.50
N ALA A 87 8.64 -3.43 -14.30
CA ALA A 87 9.97 -3.23 -13.72
C ALA A 87 10.10 -3.85 -12.32
N PHE A 88 9.07 -3.71 -11.49
CA PHE A 88 9.01 -4.33 -10.17
C PHE A 88 8.92 -5.85 -10.22
N PHE A 89 8.15 -6.41 -11.15
CA PHE A 89 8.13 -7.86 -11.36
C PHE A 89 9.52 -8.39 -11.70
N LEU A 90 10.24 -7.74 -12.64
CA LEU A 90 11.59 -8.13 -13.03
C LEU A 90 12.60 -7.95 -11.88
N LEU A 91 12.49 -6.85 -11.13
CA LEU A 91 13.34 -6.59 -9.97
C LEU A 91 13.14 -7.65 -8.88
N LEU A 92 11.88 -7.96 -8.53
CA LEU A 92 11.56 -9.00 -7.54
C LEU A 92 12.01 -10.37 -8.03
N THR A 93 11.78 -10.70 -9.31
CA THR A 93 12.27 -11.96 -9.89
C THR A 93 13.78 -12.08 -9.76
N THR A 94 14.51 -11.03 -10.12
CA THR A 94 15.97 -10.99 -10.03
C THR A 94 16.44 -11.12 -8.58
N TYR A 95 15.78 -10.42 -7.65
CA TYR A 95 16.08 -10.47 -6.23
C TYR A 95 15.89 -11.89 -5.65
N PHE A 96 14.75 -12.54 -5.92
CA PHE A 96 14.46 -13.89 -5.44
C PHE A 96 15.37 -14.94 -6.10
N LEU A 97 15.73 -14.79 -7.38
CA LEU A 97 16.72 -15.66 -8.01
C LEU A 97 18.11 -15.49 -7.38
N TYR A 98 18.55 -14.25 -7.16
CA TYR A 98 19.86 -13.97 -6.57
C TYR A 98 19.97 -14.45 -5.12
N THR A 99 18.89 -14.34 -4.34
CA THR A 99 18.87 -14.78 -2.94
C THR A 99 18.61 -16.29 -2.78
N SER A 100 18.25 -17.00 -3.85
CA SER A 100 17.95 -18.44 -3.80
C SER A 100 19.12 -19.29 -3.33
N GLU A 101 20.36 -18.89 -3.60
CA GLU A 101 21.58 -19.60 -3.17
C GLU A 101 21.73 -19.66 -1.63
N ARG A 102 21.02 -18.79 -0.89
CA ARG A 102 21.05 -18.75 0.57
C ARG A 102 20.21 -19.84 1.23
N PHE A 103 19.37 -20.55 0.47
CA PHE A 103 18.35 -21.45 0.98
C PHE A 103 18.62 -22.91 0.63
N HIS A 104 18.26 -23.81 1.54
CA HIS A 104 18.31 -25.24 1.27
C HIS A 104 17.14 -25.69 0.39
N ALA A 105 17.26 -26.86 -0.23
CA ALA A 105 16.27 -27.39 -1.17
C ALA A 105 14.83 -27.44 -0.59
N GLU A 106 14.69 -27.71 0.70
CA GLU A 106 13.40 -27.77 1.40
C GLU A 106 12.74 -26.38 1.55
N GLU A 107 13.55 -25.32 1.60
CA GLU A 107 13.09 -23.93 1.78
C GLU A 107 12.80 -23.24 0.45
N LEU A 108 13.33 -23.73 -0.68
CA LEU A 108 13.13 -23.14 -2.01
C LEU A 108 11.66 -23.04 -2.40
N ARG A 109 10.84 -24.02 -2.00
CA ARG A 109 9.38 -23.97 -2.24
C ARG A 109 8.76 -22.79 -1.51
N THR A 110 9.10 -22.59 -0.24
CA THR A 110 8.61 -21.46 0.55
C THR A 110 9.13 -20.14 -0.01
N HIS A 111 10.40 -20.10 -0.42
CA HIS A 111 11.01 -18.93 -1.05
C HIS A 111 10.26 -18.51 -2.33
N PHE A 112 9.86 -19.47 -3.17
CA PHE A 112 9.04 -19.22 -4.34
C PHE A 112 7.60 -18.75 -4.00
N ILE A 113 6.99 -19.31 -2.95
CA ILE A 113 5.66 -18.84 -2.48
C ILE A 113 5.76 -17.39 -1.98
N GLU A 114 6.81 -17.06 -1.23
CA GLU A 114 7.06 -15.69 -0.77
C GLU A 114 7.34 -14.73 -1.93
N PHE A 115 7.96 -15.17 -3.03
CA PHE A 115 8.07 -14.39 -4.28
C PHE A 115 6.69 -14.06 -4.85
N MET A 116 5.85 -15.08 -5.04
CA MET A 116 4.51 -14.90 -5.58
C MET A 116 3.69 -13.96 -4.70
N ALA A 117 3.75 -14.17 -3.38
CA ALA A 117 3.07 -13.32 -2.42
C ALA A 117 3.64 -11.89 -2.41
N SER A 118 4.95 -11.70 -2.63
CA SER A 118 5.56 -10.38 -2.77
C SER A 118 5.01 -9.62 -3.96
N PHE A 119 4.92 -10.26 -5.14
CA PHE A 119 4.41 -9.62 -6.34
C PHE A 119 2.91 -9.29 -6.22
N PHE A 120 2.09 -10.27 -5.84
CA PHE A 120 0.64 -10.04 -5.69
C PHE A 120 0.31 -9.13 -4.50
N GLY A 121 1.07 -9.20 -3.42
CA GLY A 121 0.97 -8.29 -2.28
C GLY A 121 1.30 -6.86 -2.70
N LEU A 122 2.37 -6.65 -3.46
CA LEU A 122 2.72 -5.32 -3.98
C LEU A 122 1.69 -4.81 -4.99
N PHE A 123 1.14 -5.67 -5.85
CA PHE A 123 0.05 -5.30 -6.76
C PHE A 123 -1.20 -4.88 -5.99
N TYR A 124 -1.66 -5.70 -5.04
CA TYR A 124 -2.91 -5.45 -4.35
C TYR A 124 -2.79 -4.32 -3.31
N LEU A 125 -1.73 -4.33 -2.50
CA LEU A 125 -1.54 -3.41 -1.38
C LEU A 125 -0.69 -2.18 -1.70
N GLY A 126 0.11 -2.23 -2.77
CA GLY A 126 0.93 -1.10 -3.21
C GLY A 126 0.35 -0.40 -4.43
N PHE A 127 0.00 -1.15 -5.47
CA PHE A 127 -0.44 -0.58 -6.75
C PHE A 127 -1.89 -0.10 -6.72
N LEU A 128 -2.84 -0.88 -6.19
CA LEU A 128 -4.25 -0.44 -6.18
C LEU A 128 -4.50 0.90 -5.46
N PRO A 129 -3.88 1.19 -4.29
CA PRO A 129 -4.04 2.49 -3.65
C PRO A 129 -3.63 3.67 -4.54
N THR A 130 -2.70 3.48 -5.48
CA THR A 130 -2.24 4.56 -6.37
C THR A 130 -3.31 5.06 -7.34
N PHE A 131 -4.38 4.29 -7.58
CA PHE A 131 -5.54 4.79 -8.32
C PHE A 131 -6.21 5.99 -7.64
N LEU A 132 -6.01 6.20 -6.34
CA LEU A 132 -6.43 7.41 -5.65
C LEU A 132 -5.74 8.67 -6.22
N ILE A 133 -4.48 8.55 -6.62
CA ILE A 133 -3.70 9.63 -7.25
C ILE A 133 -4.32 9.97 -8.61
N GLY A 134 -4.56 8.96 -9.45
CA GLY A 134 -5.21 9.13 -10.75
C GLY A 134 -6.62 9.70 -10.63
N LEU A 135 -7.42 9.21 -9.66
CA LEU A 135 -8.74 9.75 -9.36
C LEU A 135 -8.67 11.23 -9.00
N ARG A 136 -7.68 11.63 -8.20
CA ARG A 136 -7.50 13.03 -7.81
C ARG A 136 -7.04 13.93 -8.96
N GLN A 137 -6.28 13.39 -9.91
CA GLN A 137 -5.83 14.11 -11.12
C GLN A 137 -6.92 14.24 -12.19
N SER A 138 -7.99 13.46 -12.11
CA SER A 138 -9.11 13.50 -13.07
C SER A 138 -9.88 14.83 -13.06
N ALA A 139 -10.70 15.05 -14.10
CA ALA A 139 -11.64 16.17 -14.12
C ALA A 139 -12.61 16.07 -12.93
N GLN A 140 -12.75 17.16 -12.17
CA GLN A 140 -13.49 17.17 -10.89
C GLN A 140 -12.93 16.19 -9.84
N GLY A 141 -11.64 15.84 -9.93
CA GLY A 141 -10.99 14.83 -9.08
C GLY A 141 -11.19 15.06 -7.58
N LYS A 142 -11.27 16.31 -7.12
CA LYS A 142 -11.62 16.61 -5.72
C LYS A 142 -12.98 16.04 -5.30
N HIS A 143 -14.02 16.25 -6.10
CA HIS A 143 -15.37 15.78 -5.82
C HIS A 143 -15.41 14.24 -5.89
N TRP A 144 -14.74 13.65 -6.88
CA TRP A 144 -14.66 12.18 -7.01
C TRP A 144 -13.91 11.53 -5.86
N THR A 145 -12.80 12.10 -5.40
CA THR A 145 -12.09 11.59 -4.21
C THR A 145 -12.98 11.61 -2.97
N VAL A 146 -13.67 12.72 -2.71
CA VAL A 146 -14.57 12.83 -1.54
C VAL A 146 -15.72 11.82 -1.66
N LEU A 147 -16.34 11.73 -2.82
CA LEU A 147 -17.41 10.77 -3.07
C LEU A 147 -16.95 9.32 -2.89
N PHE A 148 -15.74 8.96 -3.38
CA PHE A 148 -15.17 7.63 -3.19
C PHE A 148 -15.08 7.25 -1.70
N PHE A 149 -14.52 8.12 -0.86
CA PHE A 149 -14.43 7.83 0.58
C PHE A 149 -15.80 7.76 1.25
N LEU A 150 -16.74 8.64 0.88
CA LEU A 150 -18.10 8.60 1.41
C LEU A 150 -18.83 7.31 1.02
N LEU A 151 -18.68 6.85 -0.22
CA LEU A 151 -19.28 5.61 -0.69
C LEU A 151 -18.69 4.39 0.03
N VAL A 152 -17.36 4.29 0.12
CA VAL A 152 -16.71 3.18 0.83
C VAL A 152 -17.16 3.14 2.29
N TRP A 153 -17.17 4.29 2.98
CA TRP A 153 -17.60 4.38 4.37
C TRP A 153 -19.09 4.08 4.56
N ALA A 154 -19.95 4.60 3.67
CA ALA A 154 -21.38 4.38 3.73
C ALA A 154 -21.76 2.93 3.40
N MET A 155 -21.07 2.28 2.45
CA MET A 155 -21.28 0.86 2.15
C MET A 155 -20.85 -0.02 3.32
N ASP A 156 -19.73 0.27 3.97
CA ASP A 156 -19.30 -0.45 5.16
C ASP A 156 -20.32 -0.28 6.28
N THR A 157 -20.71 0.95 6.59
CA THR A 157 -21.73 1.26 7.61
C THR A 157 -23.08 0.60 7.29
N GLY A 158 -23.56 0.72 6.06
CA GLY A 158 -24.83 0.13 5.62
C GLY A 158 -24.79 -1.40 5.52
N GLY A 159 -23.61 -2.02 5.37
CA GLY A 159 -23.46 -3.46 5.44
C GLY A 159 -23.55 -4.01 6.86
N TYR A 160 -23.31 -3.17 7.87
CA TYR A 160 -23.38 -3.56 9.29
C TYR A 160 -24.77 -3.45 9.92
N PHE A 161 -25.68 -2.62 9.37
CA PHE A 161 -27.00 -2.32 9.93
C PHE A 161 -28.14 -2.76 9.01
#